data_AF-A0A969TP98-F1
#
_entry.id   AF-A0A969TP98-F1
#
_cell.length_a   1.000
_cell.length_b   1.000
_cell.length_c   1.000
_cell.angle_alpha   90.00
_cell.angle_beta   90.00
_cell.angle_gamma   90.00
#
_symmetry.space_group_name_H-M   'P 1'
#
loop_
_entity.id
_entity.type
_entity.pdbx_description
1 polymer ?
#
loop_
_entity_poly.entity_id
_entity_poly.type
_entity_poly.pdbx_seq_one_letter_code
_entity_poly.pdbx_strand_id
1 'polypeptide(L)'
;MTSPYYRSSTTEEQQLYDHLIACRKVEHPDQLLERFRCLFIDGVDYTDPQILITLHRLATSRMADEEFKFVLHRCSRILINYWWFQPQFRWAIAELVALFQEVQPRGLPRMSPPNGCVG
;
A
#
# COMPACT_ATOMS: atom_id res chain seq x y z
N MET A 1 9.32 23.61 -13.02
CA MET A 1 9.62 22.57 -12.02
C MET A 1 8.36 21.72 -11.85
N THR A 2 8.19 20.68 -12.67
CA THR A 2 7.02 19.79 -12.62
C THR A 2 7.34 18.70 -11.60
N SER A 3 6.64 18.72 -10.48
CA SER A 3 6.71 17.66 -9.50
C SER A 3 6.42 16.32 -10.20
N PRO A 4 7.29 15.29 -10.09
CA PRO A 4 7.05 13.98 -10.72
C PRO A 4 5.78 13.29 -10.20
N TYR A 5 5.13 13.86 -9.18
CA TYR A 5 3.84 13.44 -8.64
C TYR A 5 2.61 13.97 -9.43
N TYR A 6 2.80 14.77 -10.48
CA TYR A 6 1.74 15.26 -11.37
C TYR A 6 1.67 14.45 -12.68
N ARG A 7 1.72 13.12 -12.55
CA ARG A 7 1.48 12.18 -13.65
C ARG A 7 -0.02 12.02 -13.84
N SER A 8 -0.50 12.10 -15.08
CA SER A 8 -1.88 11.73 -15.41
C SER A 8 -2.09 10.26 -15.07
N SER A 9 -3.10 9.98 -14.24
CA SER A 9 -3.42 8.61 -13.87
C SER A 9 -4.05 7.87 -15.06
N THR A 10 -3.58 6.64 -15.29
CA THR A 10 -4.21 5.68 -16.21
C THR A 10 -5.59 5.29 -15.72
N THR A 11 -6.40 4.69 -16.60
CA THR A 11 -7.75 4.21 -16.24
C THR A 11 -7.68 3.14 -15.14
N GLU A 12 -6.68 2.26 -15.20
CA GLU A 12 -6.43 1.21 -14.21
C GLU A 12 -6.07 1.79 -12.83
N GLU A 13 -5.16 2.78 -12.80
CA GLU A 13 -4.82 3.50 -11.58
C GLU A 13 -6.07 4.16 -10.97
N GLN A 14 -6.89 4.83 -11.80
CA GLN A 14 -8.10 5.50 -11.34
C GLN A 14 -9.13 4.53 -10.76
N GLN A 15 -9.32 3.36 -11.37
CA GLN A 15 -10.20 2.32 -10.84
C GLN A 15 -9.77 1.86 -9.43
N LEU A 16 -8.48 1.63 -9.23
CA LEU A 16 -7.93 1.25 -7.93
C LEU A 16 -8.11 2.38 -6.89
N TYR A 17 -7.92 3.64 -7.30
CA TYR A 17 -8.08 4.79 -6.42
C TYR A 17 -9.53 5.01 -6.01
N ASP A 18 -10.46 4.95 -6.96
CA ASP A 18 -11.89 5.13 -6.70
C ASP A 18 -12.43 4.06 -5.77
N HIS A 19 -11.95 2.82 -5.92
CA HIS A 19 -12.27 1.73 -5.02
C HIS A 19 -11.82 2.00 -3.59
N LEU A 20 -10.56 2.39 -3.36
CA LEU A 20 -10.08 2.75 -2.02
C LEU A 20 -10.82 3.95 -1.43
N ILE A 21 -11.19 4.93 -2.27
CA ILE A 21 -12.00 6.08 -1.87
C ILE A 21 -13.42 5.66 -1.46
N ALA A 22 -13.99 4.64 -2.10
CA ALA A 22 -15.28 4.07 -1.73
C ALA A 22 -15.18 3.33 -0.39
N CYS A 23 -14.19 2.42 -0.25
CA CYS A 23 -13.95 1.67 0.99
C CYS A 23 -13.79 2.59 2.21
N ARG A 24 -12.94 3.63 2.13
CA ARG A 24 -12.70 4.52 3.28
C ARG A 24 -13.92 5.30 3.76
N LYS A 25 -14.99 5.39 2.97
CA LYS A 25 -16.24 6.07 3.38
C LYS A 25 -17.11 5.20 4.28
N VAL A 26 -16.91 3.88 4.24
CA VAL A 26 -17.80 2.90 4.88
C VAL A 26 -17.09 2.00 5.88
N GLU A 27 -15.78 1.79 5.73
CA GLU A 27 -15.00 0.84 6.52
C GLU A 27 -14.18 1.51 7.64
N HIS A 28 -13.99 0.78 8.73
CA HIS A 28 -13.12 1.17 9.84
C HIS A 28 -11.63 1.05 9.43
N PRO A 29 -10.69 1.82 10.03
CA PRO A 29 -9.28 1.70 9.69
C PRO A 29 -8.70 0.29 9.75
N ASP A 30 -9.12 -0.57 10.69
CA ASP A 30 -8.70 -1.99 10.73
C ASP A 30 -9.01 -2.72 9.43
N GLN A 31 -10.22 -2.54 8.90
CA GLN A 31 -10.67 -3.18 7.66
C GLN A 31 -9.90 -2.62 6.45
N LEU A 32 -9.60 -1.31 6.46
CA LEU A 32 -8.81 -0.68 5.41
C LEU A 32 -7.36 -1.15 5.42
N LEU A 33 -6.77 -1.38 6.60
CA LEU A 33 -5.43 -1.94 6.75
C LEU A 33 -5.38 -3.38 6.23
N GLU A 34 -6.37 -4.21 6.60
CA GLU A 34 -6.46 -5.59 6.10
C GLU A 34 -6.59 -5.61 4.57
N ARG A 35 -7.45 -4.76 4.00
CA ARG A 35 -7.57 -4.63 2.54
C ARG A 35 -6.28 -4.17 1.88
N PHE A 36 -5.56 -3.25 2.51
CA PHE A 36 -4.27 -2.79 2.02
C PHE A 36 -3.25 -3.94 2.01
N ARG A 37 -3.23 -4.75 3.08
CA ARG A 37 -2.40 -5.94 3.20
C ARG A 37 -2.72 -6.95 2.09
N CYS A 38 -3.98 -7.34 1.93
CA CYS A 38 -4.42 -8.28 0.91
C CYS A 38 -4.05 -7.81 -0.51
N LEU A 39 -4.21 -6.51 -0.80
CA LEU A 39 -3.86 -5.96 -2.11
C LEU A 39 -2.34 -5.91 -2.33
N PHE A 40 -1.61 -5.19 -1.48
CA PHE A 40 -0.24 -4.77 -1.80
C PHE A 40 0.86 -5.64 -1.18
N ILE A 41 0.53 -6.43 -0.16
CA ILE A 41 1.49 -7.25 0.58
C ILE A 41 1.34 -8.71 0.15
N ASP A 42 0.13 -9.25 0.30
CA ASP A 42 -0.14 -10.66 -0.02
C ASP A 42 -0.41 -10.83 -1.52
N GLY A 43 -1.10 -9.88 -2.13
CA GLY A 43 -1.42 -9.89 -3.56
C GLY A 43 -2.40 -10.99 -3.97
N VAL A 44 -3.21 -11.50 -3.04
CA VAL A 44 -4.17 -12.59 -3.24
C VAL A 44 -5.41 -12.39 -2.35
N ASP A 45 -6.47 -13.18 -2.61
CA ASP A 45 -7.68 -13.29 -1.78
C ASP A 45 -8.43 -11.98 -1.48
N TYR A 46 -8.37 -11.02 -2.41
CA TYR A 46 -9.12 -9.78 -2.30
C TYR A 46 -10.60 -9.95 -2.67
N THR A 47 -11.49 -9.32 -1.88
CA THR A 47 -12.95 -9.45 -2.05
C THR A 47 -13.47 -9.01 -3.41
N ASP A 48 -12.82 -8.03 -4.05
CA ASP A 48 -13.16 -7.59 -5.41
C ASP A 48 -12.16 -8.14 -6.44
N PRO A 49 -12.52 -9.17 -7.22
CA PRO A 49 -11.61 -9.79 -8.16
C PRO A 49 -11.20 -8.85 -9.30
N GLN A 50 -12.03 -7.86 -9.66
CA GLN A 50 -11.67 -6.89 -10.71
C GLN A 50 -10.57 -5.97 -10.22
N ILE A 51 -10.64 -5.52 -8.97
CA ILE A 51 -9.60 -4.69 -8.37
C ILE A 51 -8.28 -5.46 -8.26
N LEU A 52 -8.34 -6.74 -7.90
CA LEU A 52 -7.15 -7.60 -7.87
C LEU A 52 -6.52 -7.75 -9.26
N ILE A 53 -7.35 -7.97 -10.30
CA ILE A 53 -6.88 -8.02 -11.71
C ILE A 53 -6.25 -6.69 -12.13
N THR A 54 -6.89 -5.56 -11.81
CA THR A 54 -6.38 -4.22 -12.10
C THR A 54 -5.03 -4.01 -11.43
N LEU A 55 -4.88 -4.41 -10.16
CA LEU A 55 -3.61 -4.34 -9.45
C LEU A 55 -2.54 -5.20 -10.11
N HIS A 56 -2.84 -6.45 -10.47
CA HIS A 56 -1.90 -7.31 -11.17
C HIS A 56 -1.43 -6.70 -12.49
N ARG A 57 -2.33 -6.11 -13.28
CA ARG A 57 -1.96 -5.43 -14.53
C ARG A 57 -0.98 -4.28 -14.30
N LEU A 58 -1.20 -3.49 -13.25
CA LEU A 58 -0.30 -2.40 -12.86
C LEU A 58 1.07 -2.96 -12.42
N ALA A 59 1.08 -4.03 -11.63
CA ALA A 59 2.29 -4.66 -11.10
C ALA A 59 3.10 -5.43 -12.17
N THR A 60 2.45 -5.91 -13.23
CA THR A 60 3.11 -6.62 -14.36
C THR A 60 3.38 -5.73 -15.57
N SER A 61 3.10 -4.42 -15.47
CA SER A 61 3.40 -3.46 -16.53
C SER A 61 4.90 -3.40 -16.80
N ARG A 62 5.31 -3.12 -18.04
CA ARG A 62 6.73 -2.94 -18.41
C ARG A 62 7.43 -1.84 -17.62
N MET A 63 6.66 -0.90 -17.08
CA MET A 63 7.17 0.22 -16.28
C MET A 63 6.88 0.06 -14.78
N ALA A 64 6.45 -1.12 -14.33
CA ALA A 64 6.03 -1.34 -12.95
C ALA A 64 7.13 -0.98 -11.94
N ASP A 65 8.38 -1.34 -12.20
CA ASP A 65 9.51 -1.01 -11.31
C ASP A 65 9.68 0.52 -11.10
N GLU A 66 9.36 1.30 -12.13
CA GLU A 66 9.49 2.76 -12.09
C GLU A 66 8.21 3.44 -11.58
N GLU A 67 7.05 2.89 -11.92
CA GLU A 67 5.76 3.58 -11.80
C GLU A 67 4.89 3.06 -10.66
N PHE A 68 5.01 1.80 -10.26
CA PHE A 68 4.17 1.20 -9.22
C PHE A 68 4.36 1.89 -7.87
N LYS A 69 5.54 2.45 -7.61
CA LYS A 69 5.81 3.29 -6.43
C LYS A 69 4.88 4.51 -6.36
N PHE A 70 4.47 5.09 -7.49
CA PHE A 70 3.53 6.20 -7.51
C PHE A 70 2.11 5.75 -7.18
N VAL A 71 1.72 4.56 -7.64
CA VAL A 71 0.45 3.93 -7.30
C VAL A 71 0.37 3.70 -5.80
N LEU A 72 1.38 3.02 -5.23
CA LEU A 72 1.49 2.79 -3.78
C LEU A 72 1.42 4.11 -3.00
N HIS A 73 2.22 5.10 -3.39
CA HIS A 73 2.25 6.40 -2.72
C HIS A 73 0.88 7.09 -2.76
N ARG A 74 0.16 7.02 -3.89
CA ARG A 74 -1.18 7.60 -4.02
C ARG A 74 -2.20 6.88 -3.15
N CYS A 75 -2.20 5.54 -3.15
CA CYS A 75 -3.04 4.71 -2.31
C CYS A 75 -2.81 4.99 -0.82
N SER A 76 -1.56 5.06 -0.37
CA SER A 76 -1.23 5.42 1.01
C SER A 76 -1.73 6.82 1.37
N ARG A 77 -1.55 7.81 0.49
CA ARG A 77 -2.07 9.17 0.72
C ARG A 77 -3.58 9.24 0.81
N ILE A 78 -4.32 8.41 0.07
CA ILE A 78 -5.79 8.34 0.15
C ILE A 78 -6.25 7.96 1.56
N LEU A 79 -5.58 6.99 2.18
CA LEU A 79 -5.87 6.51 3.53
C LEU A 79 -5.35 7.47 4.60
N ILE A 80 -4.07 7.86 4.52
CA ILE A 80 -3.44 8.78 5.47
C ILE A 80 -4.20 10.10 5.55
N ASN A 81 -4.56 10.68 4.41
CA ASN A 81 -5.29 11.94 4.38
C ASN A 81 -6.66 11.81 5.07
N TYR A 82 -7.32 10.66 4.95
CA TYR A 82 -8.59 10.42 5.61
C TYR A 82 -8.45 10.26 7.14
N TRP A 83 -7.42 9.55 7.60
CA TRP A 83 -7.16 9.35 9.03
C TRP A 83 -6.58 10.58 9.72
N TRP A 84 -5.82 11.42 9.01
CA TRP A 84 -5.18 12.60 9.57
C TRP A 84 -6.18 13.58 10.21
N PHE A 85 -7.33 13.77 9.53
CA PHE A 85 -8.41 14.65 9.99
C PHE A 85 -9.26 14.05 11.11
N GLN A 86 -9.02 12.80 11.50
CA GLN A 86 -9.79 12.07 12.52
C GLN A 86 -8.84 11.61 13.63
N PRO A 87 -8.72 12.36 14.74
CA PRO A 87 -7.76 12.06 15.80
C PRO A 87 -7.82 10.61 16.31
N GLN A 88 -9.02 10.03 16.39
CA GLN A 88 -9.25 8.65 16.82
C GLN A 88 -8.69 7.58 15.86
N PHE A 89 -8.37 7.94 14.61
CA PHE A 89 -7.87 7.00 13.59
C PHE A 89 -6.40 7.21 13.24
N ARG A 90 -5.70 8.16 13.89
CA ARG A 90 -4.29 8.45 13.59
C ARG A 90 -3.35 7.28 13.88
N TRP A 91 -3.72 6.38 14.79
CA TRP A 91 -2.98 5.16 15.07
C TRP A 91 -2.81 4.30 13.80
N ALA A 92 -3.81 4.28 12.90
CA ALA A 92 -3.77 3.48 11.68
C ALA A 92 -2.69 3.94 10.69
N ILE A 93 -2.21 5.18 10.79
CA ILE A 93 -1.07 5.66 10.00
C ILE A 93 0.21 4.90 10.39
N ALA A 94 0.42 4.67 11.68
CA ALA A 94 1.58 3.92 12.16
C ALA A 94 1.50 2.45 11.73
N GLU A 95 0.32 1.84 11.83
CA GLU A 95 0.08 0.46 11.38
C GLU A 95 0.28 0.30 9.86
N LEU A 96 -0.17 1.28 9.06
CA LEU A 96 0.09 1.26 7.62
C LEU A 96 1.59 1.26 7.31
N VAL A 97 2.39 2.01 8.08
CA VAL A 97 3.86 1.98 7.93
C VAL A 97 4.43 0.63 8.37
N ALA A 98 3.91 0.04 9.45
CA ALA A 98 4.33 -1.26 9.94
C ALA A 98 4.12 -2.37 8.88
N LEU A 99 3.02 -2.34 8.12
CA LEU A 99 2.77 -3.29 7.02
C LEU A 99 3.91 -3.32 5.99
N PHE A 100 4.53 -2.17 5.68
CA PHE A 100 5.68 -2.13 4.76
C PHE A 100 6.97 -2.69 5.37
N GLN A 101 7.10 -2.67 6.69
CA GLN A 101 8.26 -3.23 7.39
C GLN A 101 8.20 -4.76 7.48
N GLU A 102 7.01 -5.34 7.42
CA GLU A 102 6.83 -6.80 7.35
C GLU A 102 7.35 -7.40 6.03
N VAL A 103 7.41 -6.60 4.97
CA VAL A 103 7.91 -7.03 3.67
C VAL A 103 9.43 -7.15 3.72
N GLN A 104 9.92 -8.36 4.02
CA GLN A 104 11.33 -8.67 3.85
C GLN A 104 11.64 -8.76 2.34
N PRO A 105 12.71 -8.10 1.86
CA PRO A 105 13.23 -8.36 0.53
C PRO A 105 13.54 -9.86 0.44
N ARG A 106 12.85 -10.59 -0.42
CA ARG A 106 13.16 -11.99 -0.70
C ARG A 106 14.61 -12.05 -1.23
N GLY A 107 15.56 -12.39 -0.35
CA GLY A 107 16.98 -12.48 -0.69
C GLY A 107 17.95 -11.83 0.30
N LEU A 108 17.49 -11.04 1.27
CA LEU A 108 18.37 -10.53 2.33
C LEU A 108 18.31 -11.47 3.54
N PRO A 109 19.43 -12.13 3.92
CA PRO A 109 19.46 -12.91 5.15
C PRO A 109 19.14 -11.99 6.31
N ARG A 110 18.22 -12.43 7.17
CA ARG A 110 17.90 -11.79 8.44
C ARG A 110 19.20 -11.70 9.23
N MET A 111 19.85 -10.53 9.20
CA MET A 111 21.06 -10.29 9.98
C MET A 111 20.66 -10.44 11.44
N SER A 112 21.00 -11.59 12.02
CA SER A 112 20.92 -11.76 13.46
C SER A 112 21.93 -10.78 14.06
N PRO A 113 21.57 -10.06 15.14
CA PRO A 113 22.57 -9.27 15.86
C PRO A 113 23.73 -10.20 16.22
N PRO A 114 25.00 -9.76 16.12
CA PRO A 114 26.12 -10.57 16.53
C PRO A 114 25.87 -10.98 17.98
N ASN A 115 25.79 -12.30 18.21
CA ASN A 115 25.70 -12.88 19.53
C ASN A 115 26.67 -12.13 20.44
N GLY A 116 26.12 -11.54 21.52
CA GLY A 116 26.92 -10.88 22.52
C GLY A 116 28.06 -11.79 22.93
N CYS A 117 29.28 -11.25 22.90
CA CYS A 117 30.43 -11.89 23.49
C CYS A 117 30.09 -12.21 24.94
N VAL A 118 29.85 -13.49 25.24
CA VAL A 118 29.97 -14.01 26.59
C VAL A 118 31.47 -14.16 26.83
N GLY A 119 32.02 -13.28 27.64
CA GLY A 119 33.38 -13.30 28.16
C GLY A 119 33.38 -12.72 29.55
#